data_AF-A0A2M7CC75-F1
#
_entry.id   AF-A0A2M7CC75-F1
#
_cell.length_a   1.000
_cell.length_b   1.000
_cell.length_c   1.000
_cell.angle_alpha   90.00
_cell.angle_beta   90.00
_cell.angle_gamma   90.00
#
_symmetry.space_group_name_H-M   'P 1'
#
loop_
_entity.id
_entity.type
_entity.pdbx_description
1 polymer ?
#
loop_
_entity_poly.entity_id
_entity_poly.type
_entity_poly.pdbx_seq_one_letter_code
_entity_poly.pdbx_strand_id
1 'polypeptide(L)' 'MDNWWVYIVEKKTGLYVGITTDLENRMRQHGQPAPLYYEGPISKADALKRERALKGWARKKKLELIAKASSQRK' A
#
# COMPACT_ATOMS: atom_id res chain seq x y z
N MET A 1 3.30 13.28 -15.89
CA MET A 1 3.86 11.98 -15.46
C MET A 1 3.25 11.62 -14.13
N ASP A 2 2.44 10.58 -14.13
CA ASP A 2 1.66 10.12 -12.99
C ASP A 2 2.48 9.09 -12.19
N ASN A 3 3.17 9.57 -11.17
CA ASN A 3 4.15 8.77 -10.41
C ASN A 3 3.63 8.42 -9.00
N TRP A 4 2.33 8.14 -8.85
CA TRP A 4 1.76 7.82 -7.53
C TRP A 4 1.72 6.31 -7.29
N TRP A 5 2.07 5.95 -6.06
CA TRP A 5 2.09 4.59 -5.56
C TRP A 5 1.17 4.49 -4.36
N VAL A 6 0.30 3.49 -4.36
CA VAL A 6 -0.52 3.13 -3.21
C VAL A 6 0.23 2.05 -2.45
N TYR A 7 0.29 2.15 -1.13
CA TYR A 7 1.01 1.18 -0.31
C TYR A 7 0.25 0.83 0.97
N ILE A 8 0.52 -0.39 1.46
CA ILE A 8 0.02 -0.89 2.73
C ILE A 8 1.22 -1.32 3.57
N VAL A 9 1.28 -0.82 4.81
CA VAL A 9 2.27 -1.22 5.81
C VAL A 9 1.57 -1.68 7.08
N GLU A 10 2.17 -2.64 7.78
CA GLU A 10 1.71 -3.02 9.10
C GLU A 10 2.36 -2.14 10.18
N LYS A 11 1.52 -1.57 11.05
CA LYS A 11 1.91 -0.91 12.29
C LYS A 11 1.41 -1.71 13.49
N LYS A 12 1.97 -1.40 14.67
CA LYS A 12 1.55 -1.97 15.97
C LYS A 12 0.03 -1.93 16.20
N THR A 13 -0.66 -0.89 15.71
CA THR A 13 -2.11 -0.71 15.89
C THR A 13 -2.97 -1.27 14.76
N GLY A 14 -2.38 -1.76 13.66
CA GLY A 14 -3.12 -2.23 12.50
C GLY A 14 -2.45 -1.94 11.15
N LEU A 15 -3.21 -2.14 10.07
CA LEU A 15 -2.75 -1.89 8.70
C LEU A 15 -2.93 -0.42 8.35
N TYR A 16 -1.84 0.25 7.99
CA TYR A 16 -1.83 1.61 7.49
C TYR A 16 -1.82 1.59 5.96
N VAL A 17 -2.68 2.40 5.36
CA VAL A 17 -2.80 2.56 3.91
C VAL A 17 -2.54 4.02 3.57
N GLY A 18 -1.65 4.26 2.61
CA GLY A 18 -1.35 5.59 2.12
C GLY A 18 -0.93 5.58 0.66
N ILE A 19 -0.82 6.78 0.09
CA ILE A 19 -0.22 7.00 -1.22
C ILE A 19 1.04 7.84 -1.09
N THR A 20 2.02 7.58 -1.95
CA THR A 20 3.27 8.33 -2.02
C THR A 20 3.80 8.33 -3.44
N THR A 21 4.56 9.35 -3.81
CA THR A 21 5.36 9.32 -5.03
C THR A 21 6.74 8.70 -4.80
N ASP A 22 7.16 8.64 -3.54
CA ASP A 22 8.44 8.09 -3.11
C ASP A 22 8.22 7.05 -2.02
N LEU A 23 8.27 5.77 -2.41
CA LEU A 23 8.00 4.64 -1.53
C LEU A 23 9.17 4.40 -0.57
N GLU A 24 10.40 4.50 -1.08
CA GLU A 24 11.62 4.16 -0.36
C GLU A 24 11.85 5.10 0.83
N ASN A 25 11.79 6.42 0.61
CA ASN A 25 11.91 7.40 1.68
C ASN A 25 10.78 7.25 2.69
N ARG A 26 9.60 6.80 2.26
CA ARG A 26 8.48 6.60 3.16
C ARG A 26 8.64 5.35 4.02
N MET A 27 9.17 4.27 3.46
CA MET A 27 9.52 3.06 4.21
C MET A 27 10.58 3.35 5.28
N ARG A 28 11.61 4.15 4.92
CA ARG A 28 12.62 4.64 5.88
C ARG A 28 12.00 5.42 7.03
N GLN A 29 11.05 6.33 6.76
CA GLN A 29 10.32 7.07 7.81
C GLN A 29 9.45 6.18 8.70
N HIS A 30 8.92 5.08 8.14
CA HIS A 30 8.17 4.09 8.90
C HIS A 30 9.07 3.09 9.64
N GLY A 31 10.39 3.10 9.41
CA GLY A 31 11.33 2.15 9.96
C GLY A 31 11.11 0.72 9.47
N GLN A 32 10.53 0.56 8.28
CA GLN A 32 10.30 -0.75 7.66
C GLN A 32 11.14 -0.91 6.39
N PRO A 33 11.62 -2.13 6.09
CA PRO A 33 12.43 -2.36 4.89
C PRO A 33 11.59 -2.31 3.61
N ALA A 34 10.33 -2.72 3.66
CA ALA A 34 9.44 -2.75 2.50
C ALA A 34 7.96 -2.69 2.95
N PRO A 35 7.04 -2.20 2.08
CA PRO A 35 5.63 -2.30 2.36
C PRO A 35 5.13 -3.73 2.14
N LEU A 36 4.07 -4.10 2.85
CA LEU A 36 3.41 -5.39 2.68
C LEU A 36 2.73 -5.51 1.31
N TYR A 37 2.29 -4.38 0.77
CA TYR A 37 1.70 -4.29 -0.56
C TYR A 37 1.98 -2.92 -1.15
N TYR A 38 2.21 -2.87 -2.46
CA TYR A 38 2.33 -1.63 -3.21
C TYR A 38 1.75 -1.82 -4.61
N GLU A 39 1.10 -0.77 -5.13
CA GLU A 39 0.45 -0.76 -6.44
C GLU A 39 0.74 0.59 -7.13
N GLY A 40 1.21 0.55 -8.37
CA GLY A 40 1.63 1.73 -9.13
C GLY A 40 2.66 1.39 -10.23
N PRO A 41 3.16 2.41 -10.96
CA PRO A 41 2.76 3.81 -10.88
C PRO A 41 1.39 4.05 -11.53
N ILE A 42 0.54 4.84 -10.88
CA ILE A 42 -0.81 5.19 -11.35
C ILE A 42 -1.07 6.70 -11.20
N SER A 43 -2.16 7.19 -11.80
CA SER A 43 -2.59 8.58 -11.67
C SER A 43 -3.03 8.93 -10.25
N LYS A 44 -2.81 10.19 -9.86
CA LYS A 44 -3.18 10.71 -8.53
C LYS A 44 -4.65 10.40 -8.19
N ALA A 45 -5.54 10.61 -9.16
CA ALA A 45 -6.96 10.35 -9.00
C ALA A 45 -7.25 8.86 -8.70
N ASP A 46 -6.57 7.96 -9.40
CA ASP A 46 -6.69 6.51 -9.20
C ASP A 46 -6.10 6.09 -7.86
N ALA A 47 -4.93 6.62 -7.50
CA ALA A 47 -4.31 6.41 -6.19
C ALA A 47 -5.23 6.83 -5.04
N LEU A 48 -5.90 7.97 -5.14
CA LEU A 48 -6.89 8.42 -4.15
C LEU A 48 -8.12 7.51 -4.07
N LYS A 49 -8.67 7.08 -5.22
CA LYS A 49 -9.79 6.13 -5.25
C LYS A 49 -9.39 4.82 -4.58
N ARG A 50 -8.18 4.33 -4.87
CA ARG A 50 -7.65 3.09 -4.32
C ARG A 50 -7.37 3.17 -2.84
N GLU A 51 -6.76 4.26 -2.38
CA GLU A 51 -6.55 4.52 -0.95
C GLU A 51 -7.88 4.52 -0.19
N ARG A 52 -8.91 5.21 -0.69
CA ARG A 52 -10.25 5.22 -0.08
C ARG A 52 -10.87 3.82 -0.03
N ALA A 53 -10.81 3.09 -1.14
CA ALA A 53 -11.33 1.72 -1.20
C ALA A 53 -10.62 0.82 -0.18
N LEU A 54 -9.29 0.84 -0.16
CA LEU A 54 -8.48 0.08 0.77
C LEU A 54 -8.74 0.50 2.21
N LYS A 55 -8.79 1.79 2.54
CA LYS A 55 -9.11 2.26 3.91
C LYS A 55 -10.43 1.69 4.40
N GLY A 56 -11.47 1.68 3.56
CA GLY A 56 -12.79 1.12 3.85
C GLY A 56 -12.85 -0.41 3.93
N TRP A 57 -11.82 -1.14 3.48
CA TRP A 57 -11.82 -2.60 3.58
C TRP A 57 -11.59 -3.09 5.02
N ALA A 58 -12.30 -4.15 5.37
CA ALA A 58 -12.04 -4.91 6.58
C ALA A 58 -10.60 -5.45 6.59
N ARG A 59 -10.02 -5.61 7.79
CA ARG A 59 -8.65 -6.11 7.96
C ARG A 59 -8.42 -7.43 7.22
N LYS A 60 -9.37 -8.37 7.30
CA LYS A 60 -9.29 -9.67 6.62
C LYS A 60 -9.09 -9.51 5.10
N LYS A 61 -9.89 -8.67 4.46
CA LYS A 61 -9.83 -8.43 3.01
C LYS A 61 -8.50 -7.81 2.57
N LYS A 62 -7.91 -6.93 3.40
CA LYS A 62 -6.57 -6.38 3.16
C LYS A 62 -5.50 -7.45 3.25
N LEU A 63 -5.56 -8.31 4.28
CA LEU A 63 -4.62 -9.42 4.45
C LEU A 63 -4.70 -10.42 3.30
N GLU A 64 -5.91 -10.73 2.82
CA GLU A 64 -6.11 -11.56 1.64
C GLU A 64 -5.49 -10.94 0.38
N LEU A 65 -5.62 -9.62 0.19
CA LEU A 65 -4.97 -8.92 -0.92
C LEU A 65 -3.44 -9.01 -0.82
N ILE A 66 -2.88 -8.73 0.35
CA ILE A 66 -1.44 -8.83 0.62
C ILE A 66 -0.95 -10.25 0.33
N ALA A 67 -1.65 -11.27 0.86
CA ALA A 67 -1.31 -12.67 0.66
C ALA A 67 -1.36 -13.08 -0.83
N LYS A 68 -2.36 -12.60 -1.57
CA LYS A 68 -2.44 -12.83 -3.02
C LYS A 68 -1.29 -12.17 -3.77
N ALA A 69 -0.97 -10.92 -3.44
CA ALA A 69 0.13 -10.19 -4.06
C ALA A 69 1.50 -10.81 -3.76
N SER A 70 1.72 -11.31 -2.55
CA SER A 70 2.95 -12.04 -2.20
C SER A 70 3.00 -13.43 -2.84
N SER A 71 1.85 -14.09 -3.02
CA SER A 71 1.78 -15.43 -3.62
C SER A 71 2.08 -15.45 -5.12
N GLN A 72 2.06 -14.29 -5.80
CA GLN A 72 2.45 -14.17 -7.21
C GLN A 72 3.98 -14.12 -7.44
N ARG A 73 4.79 -14.19 -6.38
CA ARG A 73 6.26 -14.33 -6.45
C ARG A 73 6.74 -15.77 -6.18
N LYS A 74 6.04 -16.78 -6.70
CA LYS A 74 6.51 -18.17 -6.69
C LYS A 74 6.78 -18.67 -8.09
#